data_AF-A0A5E3ZZH5-F1
#
_entry.id   AF-A0A5E3ZZH5-F1
#
_cell.length_a   1.000
_cell.length_b   1.000
_cell.length_c   1.000
_cell.angle_alpha   90.00
_cell.angle_beta   90.00
_cell.angle_gamma   90.00
#
_symmetry.space_group_name_H-M   'P 1'
#
loop_
_entity.id
_entity.type
_entity.pdbx_description
1 polymer ?
#
loop_
_entity_poly.entity_id
_entity_poly.type
_entity_poly.pdbx_seq_one_letter_code
_entity_poly.pdbx_strand_id
1 'polypeptide(L)'
;MSLNHVSADIPAITAFGTAVGAAGAGLAGEKSLLEVASSGVILPALGVIATEFAVAYETAHAVHSAGFAKIVGDLEDSAARAAATSAAYLSTEGIHTATIAKEGVEC
;
A
#
# COMPACT_ATOMS: atom_id res chain seq x y z
N MET A 1 24.16 4.57 24.50
CA MET A 1 22.87 4.43 23.79
C MET A 1 22.49 2.96 23.88
N SER A 2 21.35 2.60 24.48
CA SER A 2 20.86 1.23 24.33
C SER A 2 20.43 1.07 22.88
N LEU A 3 21.02 0.12 22.17
CA LEU A 3 20.45 -0.36 20.93
C LEU A 3 19.06 -0.87 21.30
N ASN A 4 17.99 -0.18 20.88
CA ASN A 4 16.73 -0.90 20.75
C ASN A 4 17.08 -2.11 19.88
N HIS A 5 16.86 -3.31 20.42
CA HIS A 5 17.18 -4.53 19.71
C HIS A 5 16.45 -4.45 18.38
N VAL A 6 17.14 -4.66 17.26
CA VAL A 6 16.54 -4.57 15.91
C VAL A 6 15.25 -5.41 15.81
N SER A 7 15.15 -6.49 16.59
CA SER A 7 13.96 -7.32 16.75
C SER A 7 12.74 -6.63 17.35
N ALA A 8 12.91 -5.58 18.16
CA ALA A 8 11.81 -4.79 18.72
C ALA A 8 11.12 -3.92 17.66
N ASP A 9 11.83 -3.57 16.57
CA ASP A 9 11.30 -2.71 15.51
C ASP A 9 10.68 -3.52 14.35
N ILE A 10 11.01 -4.82 14.20
CA ILE A 10 10.42 -5.70 13.17
C ILE A 10 8.89 -5.80 13.27
N PRO A 11 8.28 -5.99 14.47
CA PRO A 11 6.83 -5.94 14.61
C PRO A 11 6.24 -4.59 14.19
N ALA A 12 6.93 -3.48 14.45
CA ALA A 12 6.47 -2.14 14.05
C ALA A 12 6.50 -1.96 12.52
N ILE A 13 7.56 -2.42 11.85
CA ILE A 13 7.65 -2.40 10.37
C ILE A 13 6.55 -3.27 9.75
N THR A 14 6.31 -4.45 10.33
CA THR A 14 5.25 -5.36 9.86
C THR A 14 3.86 -4.75 10.03
N ALA A 15 3.60 -4.13 11.20
CA ALA A 15 2.35 -3.45 11.48
C ALA A 15 2.12 -2.27 10.54
N PHE A 16 3.17 -1.47 10.28
CA PHE A 16 3.13 -0.39 9.30
C PHE A 16 2.77 -0.91 7.90
N GLY A 17 3.47 -1.93 7.39
CA GLY A 17 3.19 -2.51 6.08
C GLY A 17 1.77 -3.04 5.95
N THR A 18 1.25 -3.69 7.01
CA THR A 18 -0.13 -4.19 7.06
C THR A 18 -1.14 -3.05 7.01
N ALA A 19 -0.92 -1.98 7.79
CA ALA A 19 -1.82 -0.83 7.82
C ALA A 19 -1.85 -0.09 6.47
N VAL A 20 -0.68 0.09 5.84
CA VAL A 20 -0.58 0.73 4.53
C VAL A 20 -1.25 -0.11 3.44
N GLY A 21 -1.04 -1.43 3.44
CA GLY A 21 -1.71 -2.34 2.52
C GLY A 21 -3.24 -2.32 2.67
N ALA A 22 -3.73 -2.30 3.91
CA ALA A 22 -5.16 -2.16 4.18
C ALA A 22 -5.73 -0.82 3.70
N ALA A 23 -5.00 0.27 3.87
CA ALA A 23 -5.39 1.59 3.35
C ALA A 23 -5.44 1.60 1.83
N GLY A 24 -4.47 0.98 1.14
CA GLY A 24 -4.48 0.82 -0.32
C GLY A 24 -5.70 0.03 -0.81
N ALA A 25 -5.99 -1.11 -0.18
CA ALA A 25 -7.17 -1.91 -0.50
C ALA A 25 -8.49 -1.18 -0.26
N GLY A 26 -8.59 -0.42 0.84
CA GLY A 26 -9.75 0.43 1.13
C GLY A 26 -9.96 1.50 0.07
N LEU A 27 -8.88 2.19 -0.34
CA LEU A 27 -8.93 3.21 -1.38
C LEU A 27 -9.34 2.64 -2.75
N ALA A 28 -8.85 1.45 -3.10
CA ALA A 28 -9.27 0.74 -4.30
C ALA A 28 -10.77 0.39 -4.28
N GLY A 29 -11.30 -0.01 -3.11
CA GLY A 29 -12.73 -0.25 -2.91
C GLY A 29 -13.59 1.00 -3.13
N GLU A 30 -13.24 2.12 -2.50
CA GLU A 30 -13.93 3.40 -2.70
C GLU A 30 -13.88 3.87 -4.17
N LYS A 31 -12.74 3.66 -4.83
CA LYS A 31 -12.61 3.96 -6.26
C LYS A 31 -13.56 3.11 -7.11
N SER A 32 -13.76 1.84 -6.77
CA SER A 32 -14.71 0.97 -7.47
C SER A 32 -16.15 1.46 -7.32
N LEU A 33 -16.54 1.91 -6.12
CA LEU A 33 -17.86 2.52 -5.89
C LEU A 33 -18.05 3.80 -6.71
N LEU A 34 -17.00 4.62 -6.83
CA LEU A 34 -17.04 5.81 -7.68
C LEU A 34 -17.23 5.46 -9.16
N GLU A 35 -16.62 4.38 -9.67
CA GLU A 35 -16.85 3.94 -11.06
C GLU A 35 -18.29 3.50 -11.31
N VAL A 36 -18.89 2.80 -10.34
CA VAL A 36 -20.29 2.40 -10.40
C VAL A 36 -21.20 3.64 -10.40
N ALA A 37 -20.95 4.61 -9.52
CA ALA A 37 -21.72 5.85 -9.48
C ALA A 37 -21.54 6.72 -10.74
N SER A 38 -20.30 6.78 -11.25
CA SER A 38 -19.93 7.48 -12.47
C SER A 38 -20.74 7.00 -13.67
N SER A 39 -20.72 5.69 -13.92
CA SER A 39 -21.41 5.06 -15.05
C SER A 39 -22.92 4.95 -14.88
N GLY A 40 -23.40 4.70 -13.66
CA GLY A 40 -24.82 4.43 -13.40
C GLY A 40 -25.67 5.66 -13.10
N VAL A 41 -25.08 6.76 -12.63
CA VAL A 41 -25.82 7.94 -12.15
C VAL A 41 -25.29 9.23 -12.75
N ILE A 42 -23.99 9.49 -12.63
CA ILE A 42 -23.42 10.81 -12.95
C ILE A 42 -23.43 11.05 -14.46
N LEU A 43 -22.83 10.16 -15.24
CA LEU A 43 -22.77 10.27 -16.70
C LEU A 43 -24.17 10.35 -17.36
N PRO A 44 -25.13 9.48 -17.01
CA PRO A 44 -26.50 9.61 -17.50
C PRO A 44 -27.15 10.95 -17.16
N ALA A 45 -26.99 11.43 -15.93
CA ALA A 45 -27.58 12.71 -15.51
C ALA A 45 -26.98 13.91 -16.26
N LEU A 46 -25.66 13.92 -16.46
CA LEU A 46 -24.99 14.97 -17.23
C LEU A 46 -25.38 14.94 -18.71
N GLY A 47 -25.52 13.74 -19.29
CA GLY A 47 -25.96 13.55 -20.67
C GLY A 47 -27.39 14.07 -20.95
N VAL A 48 -28.26 14.07 -19.94
CA VAL A 48 -29.61 14.69 -20.04
C VAL A 48 -29.53 16.22 -20.06
N ILE A 49 -28.54 16.82 -19.38
CA ILE A 49 -28.39 18.28 -19.32
C ILE A 49 -27.80 18.80 -20.64
N ALA A 50 -26.58 18.38 -20.97
CA ALA A 50 -25.92 18.70 -22.23
C ALA A 50 -24.65 17.83 -22.40
N THR A 51 -24.35 17.46 -23.65
CA THR A 51 -23.24 16.56 -23.98
C THR A 51 -21.88 17.10 -23.53
N GLU A 52 -21.65 18.42 -23.56
CA GLU A 52 -20.40 19.04 -23.13
C GLU A 52 -20.09 18.81 -21.65
N PHE A 53 -21.11 18.70 -20.78
CA PHE A 53 -20.90 18.39 -19.37
C PHE A 53 -20.44 16.94 -19.17
N ALA A 54 -21.01 15.99 -19.93
CA ALA A 54 -20.57 14.60 -19.90
C ALA A 54 -19.10 14.49 -20.34
N VAL A 55 -18.72 15.14 -21.45
CA VAL A 55 -17.33 15.14 -21.95
C VAL A 55 -16.36 15.77 -20.94
N ALA A 56 -16.74 16.90 -20.34
CA ALA A 56 -15.92 17.55 -19.32
C ALA A 56 -15.72 16.65 -18.09
N TYR A 57 -16.78 15.97 -17.65
CA TYR A 57 -16.71 15.01 -16.56
C TYR A 57 -15.84 13.81 -16.90
N GLU A 58 -15.99 13.18 -18.07
CA GLU A 58 -15.15 12.05 -18.49
C GLU A 58 -13.67 12.40 -18.48
N THR A 59 -13.33 13.60 -18.97
CA THR A 59 -11.95 14.09 -18.98
C THR A 59 -11.40 14.26 -17.56
N ALA A 60 -12.16 14.89 -16.66
CA ALA A 60 -11.77 15.06 -15.27
C ALA A 60 -11.69 13.71 -14.53
N HIS A 61 -12.63 12.82 -14.80
CA HIS A 61 -12.74 11.48 -14.21
C HIS A 61 -11.58 10.59 -14.63
N ALA A 62 -11.12 10.68 -15.88
CA ALA A 62 -9.93 9.96 -16.35
C ALA A 62 -8.66 10.41 -15.63
N VAL A 63 -8.44 11.72 -15.49
CA VAL A 63 -7.28 12.28 -14.75
C VAL A 63 -7.33 11.86 -13.28
N HIS A 64 -8.50 11.98 -12.65
CA HIS A 64 -8.72 11.55 -11.28
C HIS A 64 -8.45 10.06 -11.09
N SER A 65 -8.91 9.23 -12.03
CA SER A 65 -8.70 7.78 -12.01
C SER A 65 -7.23 7.38 -12.13
N ALA A 66 -6.47 8.06 -13.00
CA ALA A 66 -5.04 7.84 -13.11
C ALA A 66 -4.28 8.22 -11.83
N GLY A 67 -4.66 9.34 -11.19
CA GLY A 67 -4.11 9.75 -9.89
C GLY A 67 -4.37 8.72 -8.79
N PHE A 68 -5.59 8.19 -8.71
CA PHE A 68 -5.95 7.14 -7.76
C PHE A 68 -5.15 5.86 -7.96
N ALA A 69 -5.04 5.39 -9.21
CA ALA A 69 -4.28 4.18 -9.53
C ALA A 69 -2.81 4.31 -9.09
N LYS A 70 -2.20 5.48 -9.29
CA LYS A 70 -0.84 5.75 -8.82
C LYS A 70 -0.74 5.66 -7.29
N ILE A 71 -1.64 6.31 -6.56
CA ILE A 71 -1.63 6.29 -5.09
C ILE A 71 -1.79 4.86 -4.55
N VAL A 72 -2.74 4.10 -5.09
CA VAL A 72 -2.94 2.69 -4.69
C VAL A 72 -1.67 1.87 -4.95
N GLY A 73 -1.05 2.02 -6.13
CA GLY A 73 0.20 1.35 -6.46
C GLY A 73 1.36 1.72 -5.51
N ASP A 74 1.48 3.00 -5.15
CA ASP A 74 2.50 3.47 -4.20
C ASP A 74 2.28 2.87 -2.79
N LEU A 75 1.02 2.72 -2.36
CA LEU A 75 0.68 2.09 -1.08
C LEU A 75 0.98 0.58 -1.09
N GLU A 76 0.63 -0.11 -2.17
CA GLU A 76 0.92 -1.54 -2.35
C GLU A 76 2.45 -1.80 -2.37
N ASP A 77 3.22 -0.98 -3.10
CA ASP A 77 4.68 -1.07 -3.13
C ASP A 77 5.28 -0.81 -1.74
N SER A 78 4.77 0.19 -1.01
CA SER A 78 5.21 0.48 0.36
C SER A 78 4.93 -0.69 1.32
N ALA A 79 3.77 -1.32 1.22
CA ALA A 79 3.42 -2.51 2.00
C ALA A 79 4.35 -3.69 1.68
N ALA A 80 4.61 -3.93 0.39
CA ALA A 80 5.52 -4.99 -0.06
C ALA A 80 6.95 -4.77 0.43
N ARG A 81 7.44 -3.53 0.37
CA ARG A 81 8.77 -3.16 0.90
C ARG A 81 8.86 -3.36 2.40
N ALA A 82 7.84 -2.97 3.17
CA ALA A 82 7.82 -3.18 4.61
C ALA A 82 7.89 -4.68 4.97
N ALA A 83 7.19 -5.54 4.21
CA ALA A 83 7.27 -6.99 4.37
C ALA A 83 8.68 -7.53 4.03
N ALA A 84 9.26 -7.08 2.92
CA ALA A 84 10.62 -7.47 2.51
C ALA A 84 11.68 -7.03 3.52
N THR A 85 11.57 -5.81 4.05
CA THR A 85 12.46 -5.29 5.09
C THR A 85 12.35 -6.10 6.38
N SER A 86 11.13 -6.42 6.82
CA SER A 86 10.91 -7.26 8.01
C SER A 86 11.54 -8.64 7.86
N ALA A 87 11.38 -9.28 6.70
CA ALA A 87 11.98 -10.57 6.41
C ALA A 87 13.52 -10.53 6.36
N ALA A 88 14.10 -9.47 5.80
CA ALA A 88 15.55 -9.30 5.74
C ALA A 88 16.18 -9.16 7.14
N TYR A 89 15.54 -8.39 8.02
CA TYR A 89 16.00 -8.26 9.42
C TYR A 89 15.91 -9.57 10.19
N LEU A 90 14.78 -10.31 10.07
CA LEU A 90 14.63 -11.62 10.70
C LEU A 90 15.69 -12.62 10.23
N SER A 91 15.97 -12.66 8.92
CA SER A 91 17.02 -13.50 8.35
C SER A 91 18.40 -13.15 8.93
N THR A 92 18.70 -11.86 9.02
CA THR A 92 19.99 -11.37 9.54
C THR A 92 20.16 -11.71 11.02
N GLU A 93 19.10 -11.53 11.82
CA GLU A 93 19.09 -11.90 13.24
C GLU A 93 19.32 -13.41 13.41
N GLY A 94 18.62 -14.25 12.63
CA GLY A 94 18.81 -15.70 12.66
C GLY A 94 20.23 -16.14 12.30
N ILE A 95 20.83 -15.55 11.26
CA ILE A 95 22.24 -15.81 10.89
C ILE A 95 23.17 -15.40 12.03
N HIS A 96 22.95 -14.21 12.62
CA HIS A 96 23.80 -13.72 13.71
C HIS A 96 23.73 -14.63 14.94
N THR A 97 22.53 -15.06 15.35
CA THR A 97 22.34 -16.01 16.45
C THR A 97 23.03 -17.35 16.17
N ALA A 98 22.92 -17.88 14.94
CA ALA A 98 23.58 -19.11 14.55
C ALA A 98 25.13 -18.99 14.59
N THR A 99 25.68 -17.85 14.17
CA THR A 99 27.12 -17.57 14.24
C THR A 99 27.61 -17.55 15.68
N ILE A 100 26.93 -16.82 16.58
CA ILE A 100 27.29 -16.78 18.01
C ILE A 100 27.25 -18.18 18.62
N ALA A 101 26.20 -18.97 18.31
CA ALA A 101 26.07 -20.32 18.83
C ALA A 101 27.20 -21.23 18.35
N LYS A 102 27.68 -21.07 17.12
CA LYS A 102 28.83 -21.82 16.59
C LYS A 102 30.14 -21.41 17.27
N GLU A 103 30.40 -20.12 17.39
CA GLU A 103 31.62 -19.59 18.03
C GLU A 103 31.68 -19.90 19.53
N GLY A 104 30.54 -19.89 20.23
CA GLY A 104 30.44 -20.23 21.65
C GLY A 104 30.57 -21.73 21.97
N VAL A 105 30.53 -22.60 20.96
CA VAL A 105 30.75 -24.05 21.10
C VAL A 105 32.22 -24.44 20.79
N GLU A 106 33.01 -23.51 20.24
CA GLU A 106 34.44 -23.73 19.93
C GLU A 106 35.41 -23.33 21.07
N CYS A 107 34.91 -23.06 22.28
CA CYS A 107 35.72 -22.91 23.52
C CYS A 107 35.52 -24.10 24.46
#